data_AF-A0A7K8YMU9-F1
#
_entry.id   AF-A0A7K8YMU9-F1
#
_cell.length_a   1.000
_cell.length_b   1.000
_cell.length_c   1.000
_cell.angle_alpha   90.00
_cell.angle_beta   90.00
_cell.angle_gamma   90.00
#
_symmetry.space_group_name_H-M   'P 1'
#
loop_
_entity.id
_entity.type
_entity.pdbx_description
1 polymer ?
#
loop_
_entity_poly.entity_id
_entity_poly.type
_entity_poly.pdbx_seq_one_letter_code
_entity_poly.pdbx_strand_id
1 'polypeptide(L)' 'ERPYKCLECGKCFRQVSHLFIHREVHTEKHCKCLECGKSFTQSYNLIRHQMIHTGERPYQ' A
#
# COMPACT_ATOMS: atom_id res chain seq x y z
N GLU A 1 -27.42 -5.04 10.52
CA GLU A 1 -27.07 -4.55 9.17
C GLU A 1 -25.64 -4.01 9.17
N ARG A 2 -24.97 -3.91 8.01
CA ARG A 2 -23.59 -3.40 7.86
C ARG A 2 -23.61 -2.07 7.09
N PRO A 3 -23.98 -0.94 7.73
CA PRO A 3 -24.21 0.31 7.03
C PRO A 3 -22.93 0.99 6.52
N TYR A 4 -21.76 0.61 7.05
CA TYR A 4 -20.50 1.29 6.75
C TYR A 4 -19.77 0.60 5.59
N LYS A 5 -19.77 1.23 4.41
CA LYS A 5 -19.13 0.70 3.20
C LYS A 5 -17.77 1.37 2.92
N CYS A 6 -16.76 0.55 2.61
CA CYS A 6 -15.51 1.01 2.04
C CYS A 6 -15.74 1.37 0.57
N LEU A 7 -15.40 2.61 0.19
CA LEU A 7 -15.59 3.09 -1.18
C LEU A 7 -14.52 2.58 -2.15
N GLU A 8 -13.37 2.14 -1.62
CA GLU A 8 -12.24 1.66 -2.44
C GLU A 8 -12.41 0.22 -2.89
N CYS A 9 -12.91 -0.67 -2.01
CA CYS A 9 -13.06 -2.10 -2.33
C CYS A 9 -14.49 -2.63 -2.14
N GLY A 10 -15.44 -1.78 -1.74
CA GLY A 10 -16.85 -2.16 -1.59
C GLY A 10 -17.19 -2.98 -0.34
N LYS A 11 -16.22 -3.34 0.51
CA LYS A 11 -16.47 -4.12 1.75
C LYS A 11 -17.34 -3.36 2.74
N CYS A 12 -18.28 -4.06 3.37
CA CYS A 12 -19.18 -3.49 4.37
C CYS A 12 -18.84 -3.96 5.80
N PHE A 13 -18.98 -3.05 6.76
CA PHE A 13 -18.66 -3.23 8.18
C PHE A 13 -19.86 -2.86 9.07
N ARG A 14 -19.94 -3.50 10.25
CA ARG A 14 -20.99 -3.22 11.25
C ARG A 14 -20.69 -1.98 12.10
N GLN A 15 -19.42 -1.61 12.22
CA GLN A 15 -18.95 -0.49 13.03
C GLN A 15 -18.05 0.44 12.21
N VAL A 16 -18.09 1.74 12.52
CA VAL A 16 -17.26 2.75 11.86
C VAL A 16 -15.78 2.60 12.21
N SER A 17 -15.44 2.17 13.43
CA SER A 17 -14.08 1.88 13.87
C SER A 17 -13.40 0.82 13.00
N HIS A 18 -14.11 -0.27 12.68
CA HIS A 18 -13.61 -1.31 11.78
C HIS A 18 -13.44 -0.82 10.34
N LEU A 19 -14.33 0.06 9.85
CA LEU A 19 -14.14 0.69 8.55
C LEU A 19 -12.91 1.61 8.55
N PHE A 20 -12.67 2.35 9.63
CA PHE A 20 -11.52 3.24 9.75
C PHE A 20 -10.20 2.47 9.75
N ILE A 21 -10.05 1.45 10.59
CA ILE A 21 -8.87 0.56 10.62
C ILE A 21 -8.70 -0.15 9.26
N HIS A 22 -9.80 -0.57 8.63
CA HIS A 22 -9.73 -1.17 7.30
C HIS A 22 -9.25 -0.18 6.23
N ARG A 23 -9.60 1.11 6.34
CA ARG A 23 -9.10 2.13 5.41
C ARG A 23 -7.60 2.27 5.52
N GLU A 24 -7.01 2.12 6.71
CA GLU A 24 -5.55 2.08 6.88
C GLU A 24 -4.86 0.98 6.08
N VAL A 25 -5.56 -0.09 5.68
CA VAL A 25 -4.98 -1.10 4.78
C VAL A 25 -4.88 -0.60 3.34
N HIS A 26 -5.76 0.32 2.94
CA HIS A 26 -5.66 0.98 1.64
C HIS A 26 -4.70 2.17 1.69
N THR A 27 -4.69 2.89 2.81
CA THR A 27 -3.72 3.96 3.10
C THR A 27 -2.38 3.44 3.62
N GLU A 28 -2.18 2.13 3.80
CA GLU A 28 -0.85 1.51 3.93
C GLU A 28 -0.08 2.11 2.77
N LYS A 29 0.88 2.97 3.10
CA LYS A 29 1.44 3.92 2.15
C LYS A 29 2.24 3.09 1.17
N HIS A 30 1.56 2.65 0.12
CA HIS A 30 2.12 1.81 -0.91
C HIS A 30 3.23 2.65 -1.50
N CYS A 31 4.46 2.29 -1.17
CA CYS A 31 5.64 2.94 -1.66
C CYS A 31 5.68 2.56 -3.14
N LYS A 32 5.18 3.47 -3.99
CA LYS A 32 5.05 3.23 -5.42
C LYS A 32 6.38 3.54 -6.10
N CYS A 33 6.82 2.62 -6.93
CA CYS A 33 7.93 2.85 -7.83
C CYS A 33 7.47 3.81 -8.93
N LEU A 34 8.16 4.94 -9.07
CA LEU A 34 7.83 5.94 -10.09
C LEU A 34 8.22 5.49 -11.51
N GLU A 35 9.21 4.60 -11.64
CA GLU A 35 9.68 4.07 -12.93
C GLU A 35 8.69 3.10 -13.58
N CYS A 36 8.15 2.15 -12.80
CA CYS A 36 7.33 1.06 -13.33
C CYS A 36 5.90 1.01 -12.75
N GLY A 37 5.58 1.89 -11.80
CA GLY A 37 4.28 1.96 -11.16
C GLY A 37 3.95 0.85 -10.17
N LYS A 38 4.88 -0.08 -9.87
CA LYS A 38 4.67 -1.14 -8.86
C LYS A 38 4.51 -0.56 -7.46
N SER A 39 3.53 -1.08 -6.73
CA SER A 39 3.25 -0.72 -5.33
C SER A 39 3.87 -1.73 -4.36
N PHE A 40 4.51 -1.23 -3.30
CA PHE A 40 5.08 -2.04 -2.23
C PHE A 40 4.49 -1.63 -0.87
N THR A 41 4.15 -2.61 -0.03
CA THR A 41 3.62 -2.35 1.33
C THR A 41 4.66 -1.77 2.29
N GLN A 42 5.94 -1.96 2.00
CA GLN A 42 7.05 -1.51 2.86
C GLN A 42 8.09 -0.73 2.06
N SER A 43 8.61 0.35 2.66
CA SER A 43 9.57 1.26 2.02
C SER A 43 10.89 0.58 1.63
N TYR A 44 11.43 -0.30 2.48
CA TYR A 44 12.67 -1.03 2.15
C TYR A 44 12.51 -1.96 0.93
N ASN A 45 11.31 -2.51 0.72
CA ASN A 45 11.00 -3.32 -0.46
C ASN A 45 10.96 -2.46 -1.72
N LEU A 46 10.41 -1.24 -1.64
CA LEU A 46 10.51 -0.27 -2.74
C LEU A 46 11.96 0.09 -3.02
N ILE A 47 12.76 0.42 -2.01
CA ILE A 47 14.17 0.81 -2.20
C ILE A 47 14.95 -0.32 -2.88
N ARG A 48 14.80 -1.57 -2.40
CA ARG A 48 15.42 -2.73 -3.04
C ARG A 48 14.95 -2.93 -4.48
N HIS A 49 13.68 -2.67 -4.74
CA HIS A 49 13.17 -2.70 -6.09
C HIS A 49 13.71 -1.55 -6.96
N GLN A 50 13.93 -0.35 -6.42
CA GLN A 50 14.52 0.74 -7.21
C GLN A 50 15.95 0.42 -7.66
N MET A 51 16.70 -0.37 -6.86
CA MET A 51 18.03 -0.83 -7.25
C MET A 51 18.04 -1.68 -8.54
N ILE A 52 16.95 -2.37 -8.89
CA ILE A 52 16.89 -3.12 -10.16
C ILE A 52 16.75 -2.22 -11.38
N HIS A 53 16.23 -1.00 -11.20
CA HIS A 53 16.10 -0.01 -12.28
C HIS A 53 17.38 0.79 -12.44
N THR A 54 18.03 1.17 -11.34
CA THR A 54 19.29 1.93 -11.39
C THR A 54 20.50 1.06 -11.67
N GLY A 55 20.43 -0.25 -11.41
CA GLY A 55 21.55 -1.18 -11.60
C GLY A 55 22.70 -0.96 -10.59
N GLU A 56 22.50 -0.10 -9.59
CA GLU A 56 23.51 0.20 -8.58
C GLU A 56 23.56 -0.94 -7.56
N ARG A 57 24.72 -1.60 -7.45
CA ARG A 57 25.01 -2.58 -6.40
C ARG A 57 25.27 -1.83 -5.09
N PRO A 58 24.68 -2.24 -3.94
CA PRO A 58 24.78 -1.51 -2.68
C PRO A 58 26.15 -1.60 -1.99
N TYR A 59 27.11 -2.33 -2.56
CA TYR A 59 28.45 -2.50 -2.00
C TYR A 59 29.48 -2.14 -3.07
N GLN A 60 30.05 -0.94 -2.94
CA GLN A 60 31.47 -0.72 -3.23
C GLN A 60 32.30 -1.05 -1.99
#